data_AF-D3CRT0-F1
#
_entry.id   AF-D3CRT0-F1
#
_cell.length_a   1.000
_cell.length_b   1.000
_cell.length_c   1.000
_cell.angle_alpha   90.00
_cell.angle_beta   90.00
_cell.angle_gamma   90.00
#
_symmetry.space_group_name_H-M   'P 1'
#
loop_
_entity.id
_entity.type
_entity.pdbx_description
1 polymer ?
#
loop_
_entity_poly.entity_id
_entity_poly.type
_entity_poly.pdbx_seq_one_letter_code
_entity_poly.pdbx_strand_id
1 'polypeptide(L)'
;MTTAPGRPAGSTRPATRRQPAGPAGLVGATVANAAGPLVLVGIIALVWVGFVAPIAHFDVDVFLRAGAAVGDGRDPYPVPGTPEVYSGFSFVYPYLMSLPFVPLSGLPRADDLFIALSVVALFVACRLARAGWWTSALVLGASCTITGLQMGTLNALLFCGLVALWRLRDTPVAAGVLAALLVYSKLFLFPVVLWLVLTRRWRAAAHALAALAALAAVGEVYSPVEARTYADMLGVLAREEAPDGLSLTGLLMNTGLGTGTATWVARITAAALLAGCVWYARRSGRAEADGLLFAGVIAAALVASPIVWSHYLLLLVAPLLAITRGVPGPRAGAGAGDPNRPLALFTAGSWLLVTPHLSTPMDLLVASVVLVPLVTVPFLRPLRAPHPPGEGRPRGPGHPAGLAGLPRTAARAALAAGLVGALGAALWAVARVHGDDHRVIGAYGTLVGTIVLVAWAVRACLPIGDGPPSDLAPASVPGPAAASGPVPAAVPAPTAGASRTRTGRMHPQ
;
A
#
# COMPACT_ATOMS: atom_id res chain seq x y z
N MET A 1 22.78 -10.81 58.04
CA MET A 1 23.11 -9.39 58.15
C MET A 1 23.49 -8.92 56.75
N THR A 2 22.50 -8.51 55.95
CA THR A 2 22.68 -8.21 54.53
C THR A 2 21.72 -7.08 54.18
N THR A 3 22.30 -5.92 53.91
CA THR A 3 21.67 -4.61 53.76
C THR A 3 20.92 -4.50 52.43
N ALA A 4 19.62 -4.20 52.52
CA ALA A 4 18.77 -3.88 51.36
C ALA A 4 19.06 -2.47 50.83
N PRO A 5 19.09 -2.25 49.49
CA PRO A 5 19.31 -0.94 48.91
C PRO A 5 18.05 -0.07 48.98
N GLY A 6 18.23 1.18 49.41
CA GLY A 6 17.17 2.16 49.64
C GLY A 6 16.40 2.56 48.38
N ARG A 7 15.07 2.61 48.52
CA ARG A 7 14.14 3.19 47.54
C ARG A 7 14.34 4.71 47.47
N PRO A 8 14.56 5.31 46.30
CA PRO A 8 14.60 6.76 46.16
C PRO A 8 13.21 7.39 46.40
N ALA A 9 13.20 8.49 47.15
CA ALA A 9 12.02 9.24 47.55
C ALA A 9 11.18 9.72 46.35
N GLY A 10 9.87 9.60 46.49
CA GLY A 10 8.89 9.85 45.43
C GLY A 10 8.86 11.31 44.96
N SER A 11 9.16 11.50 43.68
CA SER A 11 8.83 12.72 42.94
C SER A 11 7.30 12.79 42.76
N THR A 12 6.64 13.62 43.55
CA THR A 12 5.23 13.99 43.37
C THR A 12 5.09 14.81 42.10
N ARG A 13 4.80 14.15 40.98
CA ARG A 13 4.40 14.84 39.74
C ARG A 13 3.12 15.65 40.02
N PRO A 14 3.09 16.96 39.70
CA PRO A 14 1.89 17.76 39.88
C PRO A 14 0.76 17.16 39.04
N ALA A 15 -0.36 16.88 39.68
CA ALA A 15 -1.57 16.41 39.03
C ALA A 15 -2.01 17.45 38.00
N THR A 16 -1.75 17.18 36.73
CA THR A 16 -2.22 18.01 35.62
C THR A 16 -3.74 17.90 35.58
N ARG A 17 -4.40 18.90 36.17
CA ARG A 17 -5.85 19.09 36.18
C ARG A 17 -6.30 19.19 34.72
N ARG A 18 -6.78 18.07 34.15
CA ARG A 18 -7.41 18.06 32.82
C ARG A 18 -8.58 19.03 32.87
N GLN A 19 -8.46 20.16 32.17
CA GLN A 19 -9.60 21.05 31.99
C GLN A 19 -10.71 20.26 31.29
N PRO A 20 -11.94 20.23 31.84
CA PRO A 20 -13.07 19.58 31.20
C PRO A 20 -13.30 20.24 29.84
N ALA A 21 -13.34 19.43 28.78
CA ALA A 21 -13.71 19.93 27.47
C ALA A 21 -15.11 20.53 27.55
N GLY A 22 -15.27 21.79 27.14
CA GLY A 22 -16.55 22.48 27.18
C GLY A 22 -17.64 21.69 26.42
N PRO A 23 -18.91 21.76 26.85
CA PRO A 23 -20.02 20.97 26.30
C PRO A 23 -20.20 21.13 24.79
N ALA A 24 -19.86 22.29 24.22
CA ALA A 24 -19.90 22.54 22.78
C ALA A 24 -18.92 21.66 21.95
N GLY A 25 -17.77 21.30 22.52
CA GLY A 25 -16.79 20.42 21.86
C GLY A 25 -17.21 18.95 21.85
N LEU A 26 -17.97 18.53 22.87
CA LEU A 26 -18.52 17.17 22.97
C LEU A 26 -19.59 16.92 21.90
N VAL A 27 -20.56 17.84 21.76
CA VAL A 27 -21.67 17.70 20.80
C VAL A 27 -21.15 17.63 19.35
N GLY A 28 -20.22 18.50 18.97
CA GLY A 28 -19.64 18.51 17.62
C GLY A 28 -18.84 17.25 17.27
N ALA A 29 -18.13 16.66 18.23
CA ALA A 29 -17.39 15.43 18.03
C ALA A 29 -18.31 14.20 17.86
N THR A 30 -19.42 14.12 18.61
CA THR A 30 -20.43 13.05 18.45
C THR A 30 -21.13 13.10 17.10
N VAL A 31 -21.55 14.28 16.64
CA VAL A 31 -22.26 14.42 15.34
C VAL A 31 -21.34 14.05 14.17
N ALA A 32 -20.08 14.51 14.19
CA ALA A 32 -19.10 14.16 13.16
C ALA A 32 -18.76 12.66 13.11
N ASN A 33 -18.84 11.96 14.25
CA ASN A 33 -18.61 10.52 14.32
C ASN A 33 -19.85 9.71 13.88
N ALA A 34 -21.07 10.21 14.11
CA ALA A 34 -22.31 9.56 13.71
C ALA A 34 -22.62 9.73 12.20
N ALA A 35 -22.19 10.82 11.58
CA ALA A 35 -22.37 11.05 10.14
C ALA A 35 -21.57 10.07 9.27
N GLY A 36 -20.41 9.60 9.75
CA GLY A 36 -19.50 8.74 8.99
C GLY A 36 -20.13 7.42 8.49
N PRO A 37 -20.77 6.63 9.37
CA PRO A 37 -21.48 5.42 8.96
C PRO A 37 -22.59 5.66 7.92
N LEU A 38 -23.38 6.73 8.08
CA LEU A 38 -24.44 7.06 7.12
C LEU A 38 -23.88 7.42 5.74
N VAL A 39 -22.78 8.19 5.70
CA VAL A 39 -22.08 8.49 4.45
C VAL A 39 -21.54 7.22 3.81
N LEU A 40 -20.97 6.29 4.59
CA LEU A 40 -20.52 5.01 4.07
C LEU A 40 -21.67 4.18 3.49
N VAL A 41 -22.82 4.10 4.19
CA VAL A 41 -24.01 3.41 3.67
C VAL A 41 -24.48 4.05 2.36
N GLY A 42 -24.50 5.38 2.27
CA GLY A 42 -24.82 6.10 1.04
C GLY A 42 -23.85 5.79 -0.11
N ILE A 43 -22.54 5.75 0.16
CA ILE A 43 -21.52 5.37 -0.84
C ILE A 43 -21.68 3.91 -1.26
N ILE A 44 -21.93 2.98 -0.33
CA ILE A 44 -22.17 1.57 -0.65
C ILE A 44 -23.40 1.44 -1.55
N ALA A 45 -24.50 2.11 -1.21
CA ALA A 45 -25.72 2.09 -2.01
C ALA A 45 -25.49 2.67 -3.41
N LEU A 46 -24.77 3.80 -3.51
CA LEU A 46 -24.38 4.39 -4.79
C LEU A 46 -23.51 3.44 -5.62
N VAL A 47 -22.47 2.85 -5.02
CA VAL A 47 -21.57 1.90 -5.70
C VAL A 47 -22.35 0.67 -6.16
N TRP A 48 -23.21 0.13 -5.30
CA TRP A 48 -24.02 -1.04 -5.61
C TRP A 48 -24.99 -0.78 -6.76
N VAL A 49 -25.85 0.23 -6.63
CA VAL A 49 -26.93 0.51 -7.60
C VAL A 49 -26.38 1.10 -8.89
N GLY A 50 -25.42 2.04 -8.82
CA GLY A 50 -24.93 2.77 -9.97
C GLY A 50 -23.85 2.04 -10.77
N PHE A 51 -23.10 1.13 -10.14
CA PHE A 51 -21.93 0.54 -10.80
C PHE A 51 -21.91 -0.98 -10.78
N VAL A 52 -22.28 -1.64 -9.67
CA VAL A 52 -22.09 -3.08 -9.50
C VAL A 52 -23.29 -3.88 -10.02
N ALA A 53 -24.48 -3.67 -9.47
CA ALA A 53 -25.69 -4.42 -9.80
C ALA A 53 -26.09 -4.46 -11.28
N PRO A 54 -25.81 -3.42 -12.11
CA PRO A 54 -26.13 -3.46 -13.53
C PRO A 54 -25.24 -4.39 -14.37
N ILE A 55 -24.16 -4.95 -13.81
CA ILE A 55 -23.12 -5.67 -14.56
C ILE A 55 -23.05 -7.12 -14.09
N ALA A 56 -22.81 -8.03 -15.05
CA ALA A 56 -22.52 -9.42 -14.72
C ALA A 56 -21.14 -9.54 -14.03
N HIS A 57 -21.09 -10.24 -12.91
CA HIS A 57 -19.87 -10.44 -12.13
C HIS A 57 -18.97 -11.53 -12.76
N PHE A 58 -18.28 -11.18 -13.85
CA PHE A 58 -17.59 -12.17 -14.68
C PHE A 58 -16.52 -13.00 -13.94
N ASP A 59 -15.65 -12.38 -13.13
CA ASP A 59 -14.57 -13.12 -12.46
C ASP A 59 -15.10 -14.06 -11.39
N VAL A 60 -16.09 -13.64 -10.57
CA VAL A 60 -16.66 -14.54 -9.56
C VAL A 60 -17.40 -15.71 -10.22
N ASP A 61 -18.07 -15.48 -11.34
CA ASP A 61 -18.71 -16.54 -12.12
C ASP A 61 -17.68 -17.58 -12.60
N VAL A 62 -16.47 -17.16 -13.01
CA VAL A 62 -15.36 -18.09 -13.30
C VAL A 62 -15.04 -18.98 -12.09
N PHE A 63 -14.94 -18.40 -10.89
CA PHE A 63 -14.66 -19.16 -9.67
C PHE A 63 -15.82 -20.08 -9.27
N LEU A 64 -17.06 -19.64 -9.40
CA LEU A 64 -18.25 -20.43 -9.08
C LEU A 64 -18.40 -21.61 -10.04
N ARG A 65 -18.18 -21.40 -11.35
CA ARG A 65 -18.15 -22.49 -12.34
C ARG A 65 -17.03 -23.49 -12.04
N ALA A 66 -15.84 -23.02 -11.69
CA ALA A 66 -14.74 -23.90 -11.29
C ALA A 66 -15.09 -24.70 -10.02
N GLY A 67 -15.67 -24.05 -9.02
CA GLY A 67 -16.15 -24.71 -7.80
C GLY A 67 -17.23 -25.76 -8.08
N ALA A 68 -18.20 -25.45 -8.93
CA ALA A 68 -19.22 -26.41 -9.37
C ALA A 68 -18.61 -27.60 -10.15
N ALA A 69 -17.68 -27.33 -11.07
CA ALA A 69 -16.98 -28.39 -11.80
C ALA A 69 -16.24 -29.33 -10.86
N VAL A 70 -15.46 -28.79 -9.92
CA VAL A 70 -14.74 -29.60 -8.93
C VAL A 70 -15.69 -30.37 -8.00
N GLY A 71 -16.79 -29.73 -7.57
CA GLY A 71 -17.83 -30.39 -6.76
C GLY A 71 -18.45 -31.60 -7.45
N ASP A 72 -18.58 -31.55 -8.78
CA ASP A 72 -19.10 -32.63 -9.63
C ASP A 72 -18.01 -33.59 -10.12
N GLY A 73 -16.75 -33.46 -9.64
CA GLY A 73 -15.62 -34.30 -10.06
C GLY A 73 -15.14 -34.05 -11.50
N ARG A 74 -15.41 -32.86 -12.05
CA ARG A 74 -15.01 -32.42 -13.39
C ARG A 74 -13.79 -31.51 -13.35
N ASP A 75 -13.04 -31.46 -14.46
CA ASP A 75 -11.90 -30.55 -14.63
C ASP A 75 -12.39 -29.09 -14.68
N PRO A 76 -11.90 -28.18 -13.81
CA PRO A 76 -12.24 -26.77 -13.87
C PRO A 76 -11.46 -25.98 -14.94
N TYR A 77 -10.40 -26.54 -15.52
CA TYR A 77 -9.55 -25.86 -16.48
C TYR A 77 -10.09 -25.95 -17.91
N PRO A 78 -9.89 -24.91 -18.73
CA PRO A 78 -10.13 -25.01 -20.16
C PRO A 78 -9.11 -25.98 -20.79
N VAL A 79 -9.44 -26.48 -21.99
CA VAL A 79 -8.51 -27.31 -22.75
C VAL A 79 -7.25 -26.49 -23.09
N PRO A 80 -6.05 -26.94 -22.71
CA PRO A 80 -4.82 -26.20 -23.00
C PRO A 80 -4.62 -25.98 -24.50
N GLY A 81 -4.24 -24.75 -24.88
CA GLY A 81 -3.95 -24.38 -26.27
C GLY A 81 -5.17 -23.96 -27.10
N THR A 82 -6.37 -23.93 -26.53
CA THR A 82 -7.57 -23.46 -27.23
C THR A 82 -7.90 -21.99 -26.91
N PRO A 83 -8.73 -21.31 -27.73
CA PRO A 83 -9.12 -19.93 -27.49
C PRO A 83 -9.81 -19.67 -26.14
N GLU A 84 -10.43 -20.70 -25.55
CA GLU A 84 -11.06 -20.61 -24.24
C GLU A 84 -10.08 -20.16 -23.16
N VAL A 85 -8.79 -20.54 -23.25
CA VAL A 85 -7.76 -20.16 -22.28
C VAL A 85 -7.66 -18.65 -22.09
N TYR A 86 -7.78 -17.87 -23.17
CA TYR A 86 -7.63 -16.41 -23.19
C TYR A 86 -8.95 -15.70 -23.57
N SER A 87 -10.07 -16.32 -23.20
CA SER A 87 -11.39 -15.72 -23.40
C SER A 87 -11.75 -14.65 -22.36
N GLY A 88 -10.93 -14.49 -21.31
CA GLY A 88 -11.29 -13.73 -20.10
C GLY A 88 -12.26 -14.45 -19.15
N PHE A 89 -12.85 -15.58 -19.54
CA PHE A 89 -13.90 -16.28 -18.77
C PHE A 89 -13.47 -17.65 -18.22
N SER A 90 -12.20 -17.98 -18.33
CA SER A 90 -11.63 -19.28 -17.94
C SER A 90 -10.97 -19.25 -16.58
N PHE A 91 -11.11 -20.35 -15.84
CA PHE A 91 -10.43 -20.53 -14.58
C PHE A 91 -8.95 -20.83 -14.83
N VAL A 92 -8.08 -19.88 -14.48
CA VAL A 92 -6.63 -19.95 -14.70
C VAL A 92 -5.83 -19.86 -13.39
N TYR A 93 -6.50 -20.04 -12.26
CA TYR A 93 -5.89 -19.98 -10.93
C TYR A 93 -5.36 -21.35 -10.50
N PRO A 94 -4.43 -21.41 -9.53
CA PRO A 94 -3.99 -22.70 -9.00
C PRO A 94 -5.14 -23.53 -8.45
N TYR A 95 -5.10 -24.85 -8.63
CA TYR A 95 -6.27 -25.73 -8.49
C TYR A 95 -6.98 -25.57 -7.14
N LEU A 96 -6.23 -25.47 -6.03
CA LEU A 96 -6.83 -25.36 -4.70
C LEU A 96 -7.62 -24.06 -4.48
N MET A 97 -7.46 -23.05 -5.34
CA MET A 97 -8.27 -21.83 -5.31
C MET A 97 -9.71 -22.04 -5.74
N SER A 98 -10.04 -23.16 -6.39
CA SER A 98 -11.43 -23.54 -6.70
C SER A 98 -12.18 -24.08 -5.47
N LEU A 99 -11.47 -24.66 -4.50
CA LEU A 99 -12.08 -25.38 -3.37
C LEU A 99 -12.98 -24.51 -2.48
N PRO A 100 -12.61 -23.26 -2.11
CA PRO A 100 -13.50 -22.40 -1.35
C PRO A 100 -14.81 -22.08 -2.08
N PHE A 101 -14.83 -22.21 -3.41
CA PHE A 101 -16.00 -21.93 -4.24
C PHE A 101 -16.89 -23.15 -4.47
N VAL A 102 -16.46 -24.37 -4.11
CA VAL A 102 -17.30 -25.57 -4.15
C VAL A 102 -18.57 -25.43 -3.30
N PRO A 103 -18.51 -25.04 -2.01
CA PRO A 103 -19.74 -24.82 -1.24
C PRO A 103 -20.47 -23.55 -1.68
N LEU A 104 -19.76 -22.54 -2.18
CA LEU A 104 -20.35 -21.27 -2.57
C LEU A 104 -21.17 -21.39 -3.86
N SER A 105 -20.74 -22.21 -4.82
CA SER A 105 -21.43 -22.43 -6.10
C SER A 105 -22.79 -23.11 -5.95
N GLY A 106 -23.03 -23.81 -4.84
CA GLY A 106 -24.33 -24.40 -4.51
C GLY A 106 -25.35 -23.40 -3.92
N LEU A 107 -24.94 -22.18 -3.59
CA LEU A 107 -25.82 -21.18 -2.97
C LEU A 107 -26.56 -20.33 -4.02
N PRO A 108 -27.84 -19.98 -3.78
CA PRO A 108 -28.51 -18.98 -4.59
C PRO A 108 -27.85 -17.61 -4.37
N ARG A 109 -27.63 -16.85 -5.45
CA ARG A 109 -27.00 -15.51 -5.41
C ARG A 109 -25.59 -15.53 -4.79
N ALA A 110 -24.83 -16.59 -5.10
CA ALA A 110 -23.48 -16.80 -4.61
C ALA A 110 -22.52 -15.66 -4.99
N ASP A 111 -22.72 -15.07 -6.16
CA ASP A 111 -22.01 -13.88 -6.64
C ASP A 111 -22.29 -12.67 -5.75
N ASP A 112 -23.55 -12.35 -5.47
CA ASP A 112 -23.92 -11.25 -4.56
C ASP A 112 -23.32 -11.44 -3.16
N LEU A 113 -23.36 -12.67 -2.64
CA LEU A 113 -22.74 -13.02 -1.36
C LEU A 113 -21.23 -12.77 -1.40
N PHE A 114 -20.55 -13.18 -2.48
CA PHE A 114 -19.13 -12.94 -2.65
C PHE A 114 -18.79 -11.45 -2.75
N ILE A 115 -19.60 -10.64 -3.44
CA ILE A 115 -19.42 -9.18 -3.48
C ILE A 115 -19.61 -8.58 -2.09
N ALA A 116 -20.63 -9.01 -1.35
CA ALA A 116 -20.85 -8.56 0.03
C ALA A 116 -19.65 -8.88 0.93
N LEU A 117 -19.10 -10.10 0.83
CA LEU A 117 -17.88 -10.50 1.54
C LEU A 117 -16.66 -9.66 1.11
N SER A 118 -16.56 -9.31 -0.17
CA SER A 118 -15.52 -8.42 -0.69
C SER A 118 -15.62 -7.02 -0.08
N VAL A 119 -16.82 -6.45 0.01
CA VAL A 119 -17.05 -5.16 0.69
C VAL A 119 -16.68 -5.24 2.18
N VAL A 120 -17.07 -6.32 2.86
CA VAL A 120 -16.65 -6.56 4.26
C VAL A 120 -15.13 -6.64 4.38
N ALA A 121 -14.45 -7.32 3.46
CA ALA A 121 -12.99 -7.43 3.44
C ALA A 121 -12.31 -6.05 3.31
N LEU A 122 -12.84 -5.14 2.48
CA LEU A 122 -12.33 -3.76 2.39
C LEU A 122 -12.42 -3.02 3.73
N PHE A 123 -13.54 -3.16 4.44
CA PHE A 123 -13.74 -2.53 5.75
C PHE A 123 -12.86 -3.16 6.84
N VAL A 124 -12.75 -4.48 6.85
CA VAL A 124 -11.84 -5.21 7.75
C VAL A 124 -10.40 -4.76 7.51
N ALA A 125 -9.96 -4.65 6.26
CA ALA A 125 -8.63 -4.14 5.92
C ALA A 125 -8.41 -2.72 6.46
N CYS A 126 -9.36 -1.80 6.21
CA CYS A 126 -9.28 -0.43 6.74
C CYS A 126 -9.24 -0.41 8.28
N ARG A 127 -10.05 -1.24 8.93
CA ARG A 127 -10.08 -1.36 10.39
C ARG A 127 -8.79 -1.93 10.96
N LEU A 128 -8.22 -2.96 10.31
CA LEU A 128 -6.92 -3.55 10.63
C LEU A 128 -5.82 -2.50 10.47
N ALA A 129 -5.88 -1.66 9.44
CA ALA A 129 -4.99 -0.53 9.25
C ALA A 129 -5.18 0.61 10.27
N ARG A 130 -6.16 0.51 11.19
CA ARG A 130 -6.57 1.57 12.13
C ARG A 130 -7.00 2.84 11.40
N ALA A 131 -7.62 2.66 10.24
CA ALA A 131 -8.15 3.75 9.44
C ALA A 131 -9.57 4.13 9.87
N GLY A 132 -9.94 5.39 9.67
CA GLY A 132 -11.28 5.89 9.96
C GLY A 132 -12.24 5.67 8.79
N TRP A 133 -13.50 6.05 8.99
CA TRP A 133 -14.54 5.94 7.97
C TRP A 133 -14.19 6.69 6.68
N TRP A 134 -13.53 7.86 6.76
CA TRP A 134 -13.12 8.64 5.59
C TRP A 134 -12.15 7.88 4.69
N THR A 135 -11.21 7.17 5.30
CA THR A 135 -10.26 6.33 4.56
C THR A 135 -10.99 5.17 3.90
N SER A 136 -11.92 4.55 4.62
CA SER A 136 -12.73 3.45 4.09
C SER A 136 -13.58 3.91 2.89
N ALA A 137 -14.15 5.12 2.98
CA ALA A 137 -14.87 5.77 1.89
C ALA A 137 -13.97 6.02 0.68
N LEU A 138 -12.73 6.51 0.90
CA LEU A 138 -11.76 6.71 -0.18
C LEU A 138 -11.34 5.41 -0.87
N VAL A 139 -11.15 4.33 -0.09
CA VAL A 139 -10.84 2.99 -0.65
C VAL A 139 -12.04 2.48 -1.45
N LEU A 140 -13.25 2.51 -0.88
CA LEU A 140 -14.47 2.03 -1.53
C LEU A 140 -14.79 2.86 -2.79
N GLY A 141 -14.57 4.17 -2.74
CA GLY A 141 -14.82 5.08 -3.85
C GLY A 141 -13.71 5.17 -4.88
N ALA A 142 -12.61 4.43 -4.74
CA ALA A 142 -11.58 4.36 -5.79
C ALA A 142 -12.13 3.53 -6.97
N SER A 143 -11.90 4.00 -8.21
CA SER A 143 -12.46 3.35 -9.39
C SER A 143 -11.97 1.92 -9.54
N CYS A 144 -10.69 1.64 -9.25
CA CYS A 144 -10.14 0.29 -9.29
C CYS A 144 -10.78 -0.66 -8.28
N THR A 145 -11.23 -0.15 -7.12
CA THR A 145 -12.03 -0.91 -6.16
C THR A 145 -13.40 -1.22 -6.74
N ILE A 146 -14.07 -0.22 -7.31
CA ILE A 146 -15.39 -0.37 -7.91
C ILE A 146 -15.34 -1.37 -9.06
N THR A 147 -14.38 -1.25 -9.97
CA THR A 147 -14.15 -2.25 -11.04
C THR A 147 -13.88 -3.64 -10.48
N GLY A 148 -13.11 -3.74 -9.39
CA GLY A 148 -12.87 -5.01 -8.71
C GLY A 148 -14.14 -5.67 -8.16
N LEU A 149 -15.09 -4.85 -7.69
CA LEU A 149 -16.41 -5.29 -7.22
C LEU A 149 -17.35 -5.61 -8.40
N GLN A 150 -17.36 -4.80 -9.46
CA GLN A 150 -18.13 -5.07 -10.69
C GLN A 150 -17.81 -6.44 -11.27
N MET A 151 -16.52 -6.80 -11.29
CA MET A 151 -16.07 -8.07 -11.84
C MET A 151 -16.19 -9.22 -10.83
N GLY A 152 -16.30 -8.96 -9.52
CA GLY A 152 -16.26 -10.00 -8.49
C GLY A 152 -14.88 -10.63 -8.31
N THR A 153 -13.83 -9.81 -8.33
CA THR A 153 -12.43 -10.27 -8.28
C THR A 153 -11.98 -10.59 -6.86
N LEU A 154 -10.91 -11.39 -6.72
CA LEU A 154 -10.27 -11.67 -5.42
C LEU A 154 -9.57 -10.43 -4.78
N ASN A 155 -9.51 -9.29 -5.45
CA ASN A 155 -8.60 -8.20 -5.03
C ASN A 155 -8.96 -7.54 -3.71
N ALA A 156 -10.25 -7.51 -3.34
CA ALA A 156 -10.65 -7.02 -2.01
C ALA A 156 -10.11 -7.93 -0.88
N LEU A 157 -10.14 -9.25 -1.10
CA LEU A 157 -9.58 -10.24 -0.19
C LEU A 157 -8.05 -10.17 -0.16
N LEU A 158 -7.39 -10.03 -1.32
CA LEU A 158 -5.94 -9.86 -1.41
C LEU A 158 -5.47 -8.57 -0.73
N PHE A 159 -6.20 -7.46 -0.91
CA PHE A 159 -5.94 -6.21 -0.20
C PHE A 159 -6.05 -6.38 1.32
N CYS A 160 -7.12 -7.04 1.79
CA CYS A 160 -7.28 -7.38 3.21
C CYS A 160 -6.13 -8.24 3.72
N GLY A 161 -5.76 -9.28 2.98
CA GLY A 161 -4.63 -10.15 3.31
C GLY A 161 -3.29 -9.41 3.33
N LEU A 162 -3.03 -8.47 2.42
CA LEU A 162 -1.82 -7.65 2.42
C LEU A 162 -1.76 -6.72 3.65
N VAL A 163 -2.89 -6.11 4.03
CA VAL A 163 -2.95 -5.29 5.25
C VAL A 163 -2.79 -6.14 6.52
N ALA A 164 -3.42 -7.32 6.56
CA ALA A 164 -3.26 -8.28 7.64
C ALA A 164 -1.81 -8.79 7.72
N LEU A 165 -1.17 -9.08 6.58
CA LEU A 165 0.23 -9.46 6.50
C LEU A 165 1.14 -8.37 7.06
N TRP A 166 0.89 -7.11 6.69
CA TRP A 166 1.61 -5.98 7.29
C TRP A 166 1.43 -5.93 8.80
N ARG A 167 0.25 -6.23 9.35
CA ARG A 167 0.02 -6.24 10.80
C ARG A 167 0.65 -7.44 11.51
N LEU A 168 0.65 -8.59 10.87
CA LEU A 168 1.15 -9.86 11.40
C LEU A 168 2.62 -10.10 11.05
N ARG A 169 3.30 -9.15 10.42
CA ARG A 169 4.65 -9.29 9.87
C ARG A 169 5.70 -9.81 10.87
N ASP A 170 5.54 -9.49 12.15
CA ASP A 170 6.47 -9.92 13.21
C ASP A 170 6.07 -11.26 13.86
N THR A 171 5.00 -11.92 13.39
CA THR A 171 4.56 -13.25 13.81
C THR A 171 4.90 -14.29 12.73
N PRO A 172 6.01 -15.04 12.83
CA PRO A 172 6.59 -15.75 11.70
C PRO A 172 5.65 -16.74 11.00
N VAL A 173 4.93 -17.56 11.78
CA VAL A 173 4.01 -18.56 11.23
C VAL A 173 2.85 -17.88 10.51
N ALA A 174 2.16 -16.93 11.18
CA ALA A 174 1.00 -16.26 10.60
C ALA A 174 1.38 -15.41 9.38
N ALA A 175 2.49 -14.65 9.44
CA ALA A 175 2.99 -13.91 8.28
C ALA A 175 3.38 -14.84 7.13
N GLY A 176 4.06 -15.96 7.42
CA GLY A 176 4.49 -16.92 6.40
C GLY A 176 3.31 -17.58 5.70
N VAL A 177 2.37 -18.15 6.47
CA VAL A 177 1.16 -18.79 5.92
C VAL A 177 0.32 -17.79 5.13
N LEU A 178 0.12 -16.57 5.64
CA LEU A 178 -0.66 -15.56 4.93
C LEU A 178 0.02 -15.09 3.64
N ALA A 179 1.34 -14.92 3.63
CA ALA A 179 2.09 -14.62 2.41
C ALA A 179 1.97 -15.77 1.39
N ALA A 180 2.03 -17.02 1.83
CA ALA A 180 1.83 -18.18 0.96
C ALA A 180 0.43 -18.20 0.34
N LEU A 181 -0.63 -17.94 1.13
CA LEU A 181 -2.00 -17.88 0.62
C LEU A 181 -2.20 -16.75 -0.39
N LEU A 182 -1.63 -15.57 -0.14
CA LEU A 182 -1.67 -14.44 -1.08
C LEU A 182 -1.00 -14.78 -2.41
N VAL A 183 0.19 -15.36 -2.36
CA VAL A 183 0.95 -15.76 -3.56
C VAL A 183 0.24 -16.88 -4.30
N TYR A 184 -0.26 -17.90 -3.59
CA TYR A 184 -0.98 -19.01 -4.22
C TYR A 184 -2.29 -18.56 -4.86
N SER A 185 -2.99 -17.60 -4.24
CA SER A 185 -4.20 -16.99 -4.82
C SER A 185 -3.89 -16.20 -6.09
N LYS A 186 -2.72 -15.56 -6.15
CA LYS A 186 -2.32 -14.72 -7.29
C LYS A 186 -0.80 -14.72 -7.44
N LEU A 187 -0.29 -15.58 -8.31
CA LEU A 187 1.14 -15.92 -8.41
C LEU A 187 2.07 -14.72 -8.61
N PHE A 188 1.60 -13.64 -9.27
CA PHE A 188 2.41 -12.44 -9.46
C PHE A 188 2.80 -11.74 -8.15
N LEU A 189 2.13 -12.06 -7.02
CA LEU A 189 2.47 -11.55 -5.69
C LEU A 189 3.69 -12.22 -5.05
N PHE A 190 4.37 -13.16 -5.73
CA PHE A 190 5.59 -13.80 -5.22
C PHE A 190 6.63 -12.85 -4.62
N PRO A 191 6.88 -11.63 -5.14
CA PRO A 191 7.78 -10.65 -4.53
C PRO A 191 7.45 -10.27 -3.07
N VAL A 192 6.23 -10.52 -2.58
CA VAL A 192 5.88 -10.34 -1.17
C VAL A 192 6.72 -11.22 -0.24
N VAL A 193 7.11 -12.43 -0.67
CA VAL A 193 8.03 -13.30 0.09
C VAL A 193 9.42 -12.65 0.18
N LEU A 194 9.86 -11.99 -0.89
CA LEU A 194 11.13 -11.27 -0.91
C LEU A 194 11.12 -10.10 0.09
N TRP A 195 9.98 -9.44 0.35
CA TRP A 195 9.91 -8.43 1.41
C TRP A 195 10.21 -8.99 2.80
N LEU A 196 9.74 -10.20 3.12
CA LEU A 196 10.10 -10.87 4.39
C LEU A 196 11.61 -11.12 4.49
N VAL A 197 12.24 -11.52 3.39
CA VAL A 197 13.70 -11.69 3.28
C VAL A 197 14.44 -10.35 3.45
N LEU A 198 14.03 -9.32 2.71
CA LEU A 198 14.66 -8.00 2.72
C LEU A 198 14.55 -7.31 4.10
N THR A 199 13.47 -7.60 4.84
CA THR A 199 13.26 -7.11 6.21
C THR A 199 13.84 -8.04 7.28
N ARG A 200 14.63 -9.05 6.88
CA ARG A 200 15.32 -10.02 7.74
C ARG A 200 14.38 -10.89 8.60
N ARG A 201 13.16 -11.10 8.14
CA ARG A 201 12.16 -11.98 8.77
C ARG A 201 12.29 -13.40 8.22
N TRP A 202 13.48 -13.98 8.33
CA TRP A 202 13.85 -15.27 7.73
C TRP A 202 12.92 -16.43 8.09
N ARG A 203 12.46 -16.47 9.35
CA ARG A 203 11.52 -17.49 9.82
C ARG A 203 10.17 -17.39 9.11
N ALA A 204 9.67 -16.17 8.91
CA ALA A 204 8.42 -15.94 8.18
C ALA A 204 8.57 -16.32 6.70
N ALA A 205 9.70 -15.96 6.07
CA ALA A 205 10.01 -16.36 4.71
C ALA A 205 10.09 -17.88 4.55
N ALA A 206 10.75 -18.58 5.50
CA ALA A 206 10.81 -20.04 5.50
C ALA A 206 9.42 -20.68 5.62
N HIS A 207 8.57 -20.18 6.51
CA HIS A 207 7.17 -20.63 6.60
C HIS A 207 6.38 -20.35 5.33
N ALA A 208 6.59 -19.20 4.68
CA ALA A 208 5.94 -18.87 3.41
C ALA A 208 6.34 -19.86 2.31
N LEU A 209 7.65 -20.13 2.17
CA LEU A 209 8.16 -21.08 1.17
C LEU A 209 7.69 -22.51 1.46
N ALA A 210 7.71 -22.94 2.72
CA ALA A 210 7.23 -24.26 3.11
C ALA A 210 5.72 -24.43 2.86
N ALA A 211 4.91 -23.43 3.21
CA ALA A 211 3.47 -23.45 2.96
C ALA A 211 3.16 -23.38 1.45
N LEU A 212 3.90 -22.60 0.68
CA LEU A 212 3.77 -22.58 -0.79
C LEU A 212 4.13 -23.93 -1.41
N ALA A 213 5.21 -24.56 -0.96
CA ALA A 213 5.60 -25.89 -1.42
C ALA A 213 4.54 -26.93 -1.07
N ALA A 214 3.95 -26.87 0.14
CA ALA A 214 2.84 -27.74 0.54
C ALA A 214 1.60 -27.52 -0.33
N LEU A 215 1.17 -26.27 -0.55
CA LEU A 215 0.04 -25.95 -1.43
C LEU A 215 0.28 -26.37 -2.88
N ALA A 216 1.51 -26.22 -3.38
CA ALA A 216 1.88 -26.67 -4.72
C ALA A 216 1.88 -28.20 -4.82
N ALA A 217 2.44 -28.92 -3.83
CA ALA A 217 2.45 -30.38 -3.81
C ALA A 217 1.04 -30.96 -3.70
N VAL A 218 0.19 -30.39 -2.83
CA VAL A 218 -1.22 -30.78 -2.73
C VAL A 218 -1.94 -30.44 -4.03
N GLY A 219 -1.69 -29.26 -4.60
CA GLY A 219 -2.21 -28.87 -5.91
C GLY A 219 -1.85 -29.87 -7.00
N GLU A 220 -0.60 -30.31 -7.08
CA GLU A 220 -0.14 -31.29 -8.07
C GLU A 220 -0.81 -32.66 -7.90
N VAL A 221 -1.04 -33.10 -6.66
CA VAL A 221 -1.69 -34.39 -6.37
C VAL A 221 -3.17 -34.40 -6.76
N TYR A 222 -3.87 -33.27 -6.61
CA TYR A 222 -5.32 -33.19 -6.83
C TYR A 222 -5.74 -32.52 -8.15
N SER A 223 -4.85 -31.75 -8.77
CA SER A 223 -5.12 -31.06 -10.03
C SER A 223 -5.27 -32.08 -11.16
N PRO A 224 -6.27 -31.92 -12.04
CA PRO A 224 -6.39 -32.74 -13.25
C PRO A 224 -5.33 -32.39 -14.31
N VAL A 225 -4.63 -31.26 -14.13
CA VAL A 225 -3.58 -30.76 -15.02
C VAL A 225 -2.24 -30.71 -14.28
N GLU A 226 -1.20 -31.29 -14.89
CA GLU A 226 0.18 -31.25 -14.39
C GLU A 226 0.72 -29.82 -14.30
N ALA A 227 1.63 -29.54 -13.35
CA ALA A 227 2.23 -28.21 -13.16
C ALA A 227 2.85 -27.62 -14.44
N ARG A 228 3.46 -28.45 -15.30
CA ARG A 228 4.06 -27.99 -16.56
C ARG A 228 2.99 -27.50 -17.54
N THR A 229 1.94 -28.29 -17.74
CA THR A 229 0.82 -27.93 -18.60
C THR A 229 0.11 -26.68 -18.09
N TYR A 230 -0.06 -26.55 -16.77
CA TYR A 230 -0.58 -25.34 -16.15
C TYR A 230 0.32 -24.11 -16.42
N ALA A 231 1.64 -24.25 -16.29
CA ALA A 231 2.59 -23.18 -16.60
C ALA A 231 2.56 -22.78 -18.08
N ASP A 232 2.44 -23.74 -19.00
CA ASP A 232 2.31 -23.49 -20.44
C ASP A 232 1.00 -22.74 -20.75
N MET A 233 -0.11 -23.11 -20.10
CA MET A 233 -1.39 -22.41 -20.19
C MET A 233 -1.28 -20.95 -19.72
N LEU A 234 -0.62 -20.70 -18.58
CA LEU A 234 -0.34 -19.33 -18.13
C LEU A 234 0.55 -18.56 -19.12
N GLY A 235 1.48 -19.25 -19.78
CA GLY A 235 2.33 -18.68 -20.82
C GLY A 235 1.54 -18.26 -22.06
N VAL A 236 0.55 -19.06 -22.48
CA VAL A 236 -0.38 -18.69 -23.57
C VAL A 236 -1.22 -17.50 -23.15
N LEU A 237 -1.88 -17.58 -21.99
CA LEU A 237 -2.69 -16.48 -21.44
C LEU A 237 -1.90 -15.16 -21.38
N ALA A 238 -0.66 -15.21 -20.87
CA ALA A 238 0.21 -14.03 -20.80
C ALA A 238 0.57 -13.44 -22.16
N ARG A 239 0.65 -14.23 -23.22
CA ARG A 239 0.92 -13.72 -24.57
C ARG A 239 -0.29 -13.03 -25.17
N GLU A 240 -1.46 -13.65 -25.01
CA GLU A 240 -2.69 -13.17 -25.63
C GLU A 240 -3.31 -11.98 -24.88
N GLU A 241 -3.27 -11.97 -23.55
CA GLU A 241 -3.92 -10.95 -22.71
C GLU A 241 -3.02 -9.76 -22.35
N ALA A 242 -1.69 -9.91 -22.43
CA ALA A 242 -0.79 -8.81 -22.06
C ALA A 242 -1.04 -7.51 -22.84
N PRO A 243 -1.25 -7.51 -24.17
CA PRO A 243 -1.55 -6.30 -24.95
C PRO A 243 -2.76 -5.50 -24.47
N ASP A 244 -3.72 -6.18 -23.84
CA ASP A 244 -5.00 -5.61 -23.39
C ASP A 244 -4.94 -5.11 -21.94
N GLY A 245 -3.90 -5.51 -21.22
CA GLY A 245 -3.66 -5.11 -19.85
C GLY A 245 -2.97 -3.75 -19.70
N LEU A 246 -2.91 -3.31 -18.45
CA LEU A 246 -2.19 -2.11 -18.00
C LEU A 246 -0.73 -2.39 -17.62
N SER A 247 -0.19 -3.55 -18.02
CA SER A 247 1.15 -3.97 -17.63
C SER A 247 2.22 -3.26 -18.46
N LEU A 248 3.44 -3.17 -17.92
CA LEU A 248 4.59 -2.69 -18.69
C LEU A 248 4.90 -3.64 -19.86
N THR A 249 4.66 -4.95 -19.70
CA THR A 249 4.80 -5.93 -20.80
C THR A 249 3.85 -5.64 -21.94
N GLY A 250 2.56 -5.44 -21.65
CA GLY A 250 1.54 -5.08 -22.65
C GLY A 250 1.87 -3.78 -23.36
N LEU A 251 2.26 -2.76 -22.59
CA LEU A 251 2.70 -1.47 -23.13
C LEU A 251 3.84 -1.64 -24.15
N LEU A 252 4.88 -2.40 -23.80
CA LEU A 252 6.02 -2.64 -24.68
C LEU A 252 5.63 -3.46 -25.90
N MET A 253 4.75 -4.45 -25.75
CA MET A 253 4.21 -5.22 -26.88
C MET A 253 3.44 -4.33 -27.86
N ASN A 254 2.65 -3.38 -27.36
CA ASN A 254 1.93 -2.41 -28.17
C ASN A 254 2.87 -1.45 -28.93
N THR A 255 4.12 -1.30 -28.51
CA THR A 255 5.17 -0.58 -29.27
C THR A 255 5.91 -1.45 -30.30
N GLY A 256 5.50 -2.72 -30.46
CA GLY A 256 6.08 -3.66 -31.43
C GLY A 256 7.18 -4.58 -30.87
N LEU A 257 7.45 -4.56 -29.55
CA LEU A 257 8.40 -5.52 -28.96
C LEU A 257 7.77 -6.92 -28.87
N GLY A 258 8.54 -7.96 -29.19
CA GLY A 258 8.11 -9.34 -28.95
C GLY A 258 7.92 -9.63 -27.45
N THR A 259 6.97 -10.53 -27.11
CA THR A 259 6.58 -10.85 -25.71
C THR A 259 7.78 -11.19 -24.82
N GLY A 260 8.74 -11.97 -25.32
CA GLY A 260 9.93 -12.36 -24.56
C GLY A 260 10.77 -11.15 -24.14
N THR A 261 11.08 -10.26 -25.09
CA THR A 261 11.84 -9.03 -24.85
C THR A 261 11.07 -8.10 -23.91
N ALA A 262 9.79 -7.86 -24.18
CA ALA A 262 8.92 -7.01 -23.36
C ALA A 262 8.84 -7.50 -21.90
N THR A 263 8.72 -8.81 -21.70
CA THR A 263 8.68 -9.44 -20.36
C THR A 263 10.00 -9.25 -19.61
N TRP A 264 11.14 -9.44 -20.28
CA TRP A 264 12.45 -9.26 -19.64
C TRP A 264 12.73 -7.80 -19.28
N VAL A 265 12.39 -6.86 -20.16
CA VAL A 265 12.51 -5.42 -19.86
C VAL A 265 11.65 -5.05 -18.64
N ALA A 266 10.41 -5.56 -18.57
CA ALA A 266 9.54 -5.33 -17.42
C ALA A 266 10.13 -5.90 -16.11
N ARG A 267 10.67 -7.13 -16.14
CA ARG A 267 11.33 -7.75 -14.97
C ARG A 267 12.59 -7.02 -14.53
N ILE A 268 13.43 -6.57 -15.47
CA ILE A 268 14.62 -5.76 -15.17
C ILE A 268 14.21 -4.43 -14.53
N THR A 269 13.16 -3.80 -15.05
CA THR A 269 12.63 -2.54 -14.51
C THR A 269 12.11 -2.73 -13.09
N ALA A 270 11.35 -3.80 -12.83
CA ALA A 270 10.89 -4.17 -11.49
C ALA A 270 12.06 -4.44 -10.52
N ALA A 271 13.09 -5.15 -10.97
CA ALA A 271 14.29 -5.42 -10.18
C ALA A 271 15.06 -4.13 -9.86
N ALA A 272 15.22 -3.22 -10.82
CA ALA A 272 15.86 -1.91 -10.63
C ALA A 272 15.09 -1.04 -9.64
N LEU A 273 13.75 -0.99 -9.76
CA LEU A 273 12.85 -0.29 -8.83
C LEU A 273 13.03 -0.81 -7.40
N LEU A 274 13.01 -2.13 -7.21
CA LEU A 274 13.18 -2.74 -5.90
C LEU A 274 14.60 -2.52 -5.34
N ALA A 275 15.63 -2.63 -6.18
CA ALA A 275 17.01 -2.34 -5.80
C ALA A 275 17.18 -0.89 -5.32
N GLY A 276 16.54 0.07 -5.99
CA GLY A 276 16.48 1.47 -5.56
C GLY A 276 15.82 1.64 -4.19
N CYS A 277 14.69 0.97 -3.97
CA CYS A 277 14.03 0.95 -2.66
C CYS A 277 14.93 0.36 -1.56
N VAL A 278 15.63 -0.74 -1.84
CA VAL A 278 16.59 -1.38 -0.92
C VAL A 278 17.78 -0.48 -0.62
N TRP A 279 18.36 0.14 -1.65
CA TRP A 279 19.48 1.07 -1.49
C TRP A 279 19.10 2.24 -0.60
N TYR A 280 17.93 2.83 -0.82
CA TYR A 280 17.44 3.95 -0.02
C TYR A 280 17.09 3.51 1.42
N ALA A 281 16.36 2.39 1.57
CA ALA A 281 16.01 1.81 2.87
C ALA A 281 17.24 1.52 3.74
N ARG A 282 18.36 1.11 3.14
CA ARG A 282 19.63 0.89 3.86
C ARG A 282 20.24 2.19 4.41
N ARG A 283 19.93 3.34 3.82
CA ARG A 283 20.39 4.66 4.28
C ARG A 283 19.46 5.26 5.34
N SER A 284 18.16 4.99 5.30
CA SER A 284 17.14 5.69 6.09
C SER A 284 16.78 5.06 7.46
N GLY A 285 17.58 4.14 7.99
CA GLY A 285 17.27 3.47 9.26
C GLY A 285 16.10 2.47 9.19
N ARG A 286 16.00 1.57 10.18
CA ARG A 286 15.21 0.32 10.06
C ARG A 286 13.68 0.49 10.04
N ALA A 287 13.12 1.43 10.80
CA ALA A 287 11.66 1.53 10.98
C ALA A 287 10.96 2.14 9.76
N GLU A 288 11.56 3.14 9.14
CA GLU A 288 11.04 3.80 7.93
C GLU A 288 11.28 2.95 6.68
N ALA A 289 12.34 2.12 6.69
CA ALA A 289 12.66 1.18 5.62
C ALA A 289 11.58 0.11 5.34
N ASP A 290 10.87 -0.39 6.37
CA ASP A 290 9.93 -1.52 6.21
C ASP A 290 8.76 -1.16 5.28
N GLY A 291 8.19 0.05 5.44
CA GLY A 291 7.06 0.52 4.63
C GLY A 291 7.45 0.79 3.17
N LEU A 292 8.63 1.37 2.94
CA LEU A 292 9.17 1.56 1.60
C LEU A 292 9.44 0.23 0.89
N LEU A 293 10.05 -0.74 1.59
CA LEU A 293 10.30 -2.06 1.02
C LEU A 293 9.01 -2.79 0.70
N PHE A 294 7.99 -2.66 1.55
CA PHE A 294 6.66 -3.22 1.29
C PHE A 294 6.02 -2.60 0.04
N ALA A 295 6.08 -1.26 -0.09
CA ALA A 295 5.63 -0.57 -1.30
C ALA A 295 6.40 -1.03 -2.55
N GLY A 296 7.73 -1.13 -2.43
CA GLY A 296 8.63 -1.53 -3.50
C GLY A 296 8.33 -2.94 -4.03
N VAL A 297 8.04 -3.92 -3.17
CA VAL A 297 7.72 -5.27 -3.65
C VAL A 297 6.35 -5.38 -4.31
N ILE A 298 5.34 -4.64 -3.85
CA ILE A 298 4.01 -4.62 -4.49
C ILE A 298 4.11 -3.91 -5.85
N ALA A 299 4.84 -2.79 -5.92
CA ALA A 299 5.12 -2.11 -7.18
C ALA A 299 5.90 -3.01 -8.15
N ALA A 300 6.94 -3.69 -7.68
CA ALA A 300 7.70 -4.64 -8.49
C ALA A 300 6.85 -5.82 -8.98
N ALA A 301 5.93 -6.33 -8.14
CA ALA A 301 4.98 -7.38 -8.51
C ALA A 301 4.07 -6.95 -9.67
N LEU A 302 3.53 -5.72 -9.62
CA LEU A 302 2.71 -5.17 -10.71
C LEU A 302 3.54 -4.92 -11.97
N VAL A 303 4.73 -4.30 -11.85
CA VAL A 303 5.60 -4.00 -13.00
C VAL A 303 6.12 -5.25 -13.69
N ALA A 304 6.45 -6.30 -12.94
CA ALA A 304 6.96 -7.56 -13.49
C ALA A 304 5.85 -8.49 -14.03
N SER A 305 4.59 -8.24 -13.69
CA SER A 305 3.47 -9.08 -14.13
C SER A 305 3.17 -8.83 -15.62
N PRO A 306 3.07 -9.88 -16.45
CA PRO A 306 2.73 -9.72 -17.86
C PRO A 306 1.29 -9.22 -18.04
N ILE A 307 0.39 -9.54 -17.11
CA ILE A 307 -1.01 -9.12 -17.12
C ILE A 307 -1.27 -8.31 -15.85
N VAL A 308 -1.74 -7.07 -16.03
CA VAL A 308 -2.19 -6.21 -14.94
C VAL A 308 -3.51 -5.61 -15.34
N TRP A 309 -4.57 -5.94 -14.63
CA TRP A 309 -5.88 -5.31 -14.83
C TRP A 309 -6.04 -4.11 -13.91
N SER A 310 -6.94 -3.19 -14.26
CA SER A 310 -7.25 -1.97 -13.51
C SER A 310 -7.52 -2.21 -12.03
N HIS A 311 -8.29 -3.25 -11.72
CA HIS A 311 -8.66 -3.59 -10.35
C HIS A 311 -7.46 -4.05 -9.52
N TYR A 312 -6.31 -4.41 -10.12
CA TYR A 312 -5.09 -4.79 -9.39
C TYR A 312 -4.45 -3.60 -8.68
N LEU A 313 -4.75 -2.38 -9.12
CA LEU A 313 -4.25 -1.15 -8.51
C LEU A 313 -4.73 -0.98 -7.06
N LEU A 314 -5.84 -1.59 -6.68
CA LEU A 314 -6.29 -1.64 -5.27
C LEU A 314 -5.20 -2.17 -4.33
N LEU A 315 -4.34 -3.07 -4.79
CA LEU A 315 -3.27 -3.65 -3.96
C LEU A 315 -2.24 -2.60 -3.52
N LEU A 316 -2.09 -1.48 -4.27
CA LEU A 316 -1.24 -0.35 -3.90
C LEU A 316 -1.77 0.45 -2.69
N VAL A 317 -3.06 0.29 -2.35
CA VAL A 317 -3.62 0.90 -1.14
C VAL A 317 -3.02 0.29 0.13
N ALA A 318 -2.66 -1.00 0.13
CA ALA A 318 -2.07 -1.65 1.29
C ALA A 318 -0.75 -0.97 1.74
N PRO A 319 0.26 -0.75 0.87
CA PRO A 319 1.46 -0.02 1.26
C PRO A 319 1.19 1.46 1.58
N LEU A 320 0.22 2.13 0.94
CA LEU A 320 -0.17 3.50 1.33
C LEU A 320 -0.66 3.53 2.79
N LEU A 321 -1.49 2.57 3.20
CA LEU A 321 -1.94 2.44 4.57
C LEU A 321 -0.81 2.06 5.53
N ALA A 322 0.11 1.18 5.10
CA ALA A 322 1.29 0.81 5.87
C ALA A 322 2.19 2.02 6.17
N ILE A 323 2.47 2.86 5.18
CA ILE A 323 3.33 4.04 5.33
C ILE A 323 2.62 5.14 6.15
N THR A 324 1.35 5.42 5.84
CA THR A 324 0.61 6.50 6.51
C THR A 324 0.16 6.18 7.94
N ARG A 325 0.04 4.88 8.31
CA ARG A 325 -0.57 4.45 9.59
C ARG A 325 0.16 3.31 10.31
N GLY A 326 1.22 2.75 9.74
CA GLY A 326 1.83 1.50 10.19
C GLY A 326 2.88 1.60 11.29
N VAL A 327 3.38 2.79 11.65
CA VAL A 327 4.42 2.94 12.67
C VAL A 327 3.88 3.68 13.91
N PRO A 328 3.54 2.96 14.99
CA PRO A 328 3.36 3.58 16.31
C PRO A 328 4.73 3.99 16.85
N GLY A 329 5.14 5.24 16.59
CA GLY A 329 6.39 5.80 17.09
C GLY A 329 6.24 7.28 17.45
N PRO A 330 7.01 7.80 18.43
CA PRO A 330 6.94 9.20 18.88
C PRO A 330 7.15 10.23 17.76
N ARG A 331 7.87 9.86 16.69
CA ARG A 331 8.17 10.71 15.53
C ARG A 331 7.07 10.73 14.46
N ALA A 332 6.11 9.81 14.51
CA ALA A 332 5.01 9.76 13.53
C ALA A 332 4.09 11.00 13.60
N GLY A 333 4.12 11.76 14.69
CA GLY A 333 3.24 12.90 14.93
C GLY A 333 3.77 14.28 14.51
N ALA A 334 5.06 14.44 14.22
CA ALA A 334 5.67 15.78 14.14
C ALA A 334 5.69 16.41 12.73
N GLY A 335 5.46 15.64 11.66
CA GLY A 335 5.48 16.18 10.29
C GLY A 335 4.63 15.45 9.26
N ALA A 336 4.00 14.33 9.61
CA ALA A 336 3.11 13.63 8.69
C ALA A 336 1.83 14.46 8.52
N GLY A 337 1.62 15.02 7.33
CA GLY A 337 0.35 15.66 6.96
C GLY A 337 -0.85 14.71 7.10
N ASP A 338 -2.06 15.17 6.76
CA ASP A 338 -3.26 14.31 6.87
C ASP A 338 -3.03 12.95 6.15
N PRO A 339 -3.13 11.81 6.87
CA PRO A 339 -2.86 10.47 6.32
C PRO A 339 -3.87 10.04 5.24
N ASN A 340 -4.91 10.84 5.00
CA ASN A 340 -5.85 10.66 3.90
C ASN A 340 -5.42 11.34 2.60
N ARG A 341 -4.46 12.28 2.60
CA ARG A 341 -4.06 12.98 1.36
C ARG A 341 -3.49 12.07 0.27
N PRO A 342 -2.56 11.13 0.57
CA PRO A 342 -2.05 10.21 -0.44
C PRO A 342 -3.15 9.31 -1.00
N LEU A 343 -4.06 8.88 -0.13
CA LEU A 343 -5.20 8.07 -0.53
C LEU A 343 -6.22 8.86 -1.35
N ALA A 344 -6.48 10.12 -1.03
CA ALA A 344 -7.34 11.00 -1.81
C ALA A 344 -6.77 11.24 -3.21
N LEU A 345 -5.45 11.44 -3.32
CA LEU A 345 -4.77 11.54 -4.61
C LEU A 345 -4.86 10.21 -5.38
N PHE A 346 -4.69 9.07 -4.71
CA PHE A 346 -4.84 7.75 -5.32
C PHE A 346 -6.28 7.53 -5.83
N THR A 347 -7.29 7.82 -5.00
CA THR A 347 -8.71 7.72 -5.38
C THR A 347 -8.98 8.59 -6.59
N ALA A 348 -8.63 9.87 -6.58
CA ALA A 348 -8.81 10.76 -7.73
C ALA A 348 -8.05 10.28 -8.98
N GLY A 349 -6.80 9.88 -8.81
CA GLY A 349 -5.97 9.33 -9.89
C GLY A 349 -6.57 8.07 -10.50
N SER A 350 -7.15 7.18 -9.70
CA SER A 350 -7.77 5.96 -10.20
C SER A 350 -8.89 6.26 -11.20
N TRP A 351 -9.73 7.27 -10.95
CA TRP A 351 -10.82 7.66 -11.85
C TRP A 351 -10.33 8.28 -13.17
N LEU A 352 -9.14 8.87 -13.17
CA LEU A 352 -8.51 9.38 -14.40
C LEU A 352 -7.84 8.27 -15.21
N LEU A 353 -7.37 7.23 -14.52
CA LEU A 353 -6.74 6.08 -15.15
C LEU A 353 -7.77 5.13 -15.75
N VAL A 354 -8.82 4.86 -14.98
CA VAL A 354 -9.84 3.85 -15.32
C VAL A 354 -11.18 4.32 -14.79
N THR A 355 -12.14 4.42 -15.69
CA THR A 355 -13.56 4.55 -15.33
C THR A 355 -14.18 3.17 -15.15
N PRO A 356 -15.06 2.96 -14.16
CA PRO A 356 -15.79 1.71 -14.02
C PRO A 356 -16.54 1.34 -15.31
N HIS A 357 -16.69 0.05 -15.57
CA HIS A 357 -17.31 -0.44 -16.81
C HIS A 357 -18.74 0.08 -16.93
N LEU A 358 -19.16 0.38 -18.16
CA LEU A 358 -20.51 0.83 -18.52
C LEU A 358 -20.99 2.09 -17.78
N SER A 359 -20.08 2.91 -17.25
CA SER A 359 -20.45 4.17 -16.59
C SER A 359 -21.17 5.11 -17.57
N THR A 360 -22.39 5.53 -17.24
CA THR A 360 -23.10 6.56 -18.02
C THR A 360 -22.65 7.97 -17.60
N PRO A 361 -22.87 9.02 -18.42
CA PRO A 361 -22.62 10.39 -18.01
C PRO A 361 -23.31 10.78 -16.69
N MET A 362 -24.50 10.23 -16.44
CA MET A 362 -25.23 10.46 -15.19
C MET A 362 -24.54 9.79 -14.00
N ASP A 363 -24.06 8.55 -14.15
CA ASP A 363 -23.33 7.86 -13.08
C ASP A 363 -22.05 8.60 -12.72
N LEU A 364 -21.33 9.10 -13.72
CA LEU A 364 -20.13 9.91 -13.53
C LEU A 364 -20.43 11.24 -12.84
N LEU A 365 -21.56 11.88 -13.18
CA LEU A 365 -22.00 13.11 -12.51
C LEU A 365 -22.35 12.84 -11.04
N VAL A 366 -23.13 11.79 -10.75
CA VAL A 366 -23.49 11.41 -9.38
C VAL A 366 -22.26 11.00 -8.57
N ALA A 367 -21.37 10.20 -9.14
CA ALA A 367 -20.11 9.83 -8.49
C ALA A 367 -19.25 11.08 -8.21
N SER A 368 -19.19 12.03 -9.14
CA SER A 368 -18.43 13.29 -8.95
C SER A 368 -18.95 14.11 -7.77
N VAL A 369 -20.28 14.20 -7.59
CA VAL A 369 -20.90 14.90 -6.44
C VAL A 369 -20.43 14.32 -5.11
N VAL A 370 -20.22 13.00 -5.03
CA VAL A 370 -19.76 12.32 -3.81
C VAL A 370 -18.24 12.34 -3.66
N LEU A 371 -17.52 12.10 -4.75
CA LEU A 371 -16.06 11.93 -4.75
C LEU A 371 -15.30 13.24 -4.64
N VAL A 372 -15.80 14.33 -5.24
CA VAL A 372 -15.12 15.63 -5.18
C VAL A 372 -14.97 16.10 -3.74
N PRO A 373 -16.03 16.13 -2.89
CA PRO A 373 -15.87 16.42 -1.47
C PRO A 373 -14.93 15.45 -0.75
N LEU A 374 -15.05 14.16 -1.07
CA LEU A 374 -14.26 13.10 -0.42
C LEU A 374 -12.75 13.23 -0.69
N VAL A 375 -12.39 13.67 -1.89
CA VAL A 375 -11.00 13.90 -2.31
C VAL A 375 -10.49 15.26 -1.84
N THR A 376 -11.30 16.31 -1.91
CA THR A 376 -10.85 17.70 -1.65
C THR A 376 -10.64 18.01 -0.17
N VAL A 377 -11.50 17.53 0.71
CA VAL A 377 -11.46 17.84 2.15
C VAL A 377 -10.11 17.50 2.81
N PRO A 378 -9.45 16.34 2.56
CA PRO A 378 -8.10 16.07 3.04
C PRO A 378 -7.04 17.13 2.71
N PHE A 379 -7.20 17.85 1.59
CA PHE A 379 -6.30 18.94 1.20
C PHE A 379 -6.65 20.27 1.87
N LEU A 380 -7.93 20.48 2.20
CA LEU A 380 -8.41 21.69 2.90
C LEU A 380 -8.11 21.66 4.40
N ARG A 381 -7.94 20.48 5.01
CA ARG A 381 -7.62 20.36 6.42
C ARG A 381 -6.27 21.03 6.73
N PRO A 382 -6.22 22.02 7.64
CA PRO A 382 -4.99 22.69 7.99
C PRO A 382 -3.99 21.69 8.55
N LEU A 383 -2.72 21.84 8.17
CA LEU A 383 -1.63 21.11 8.81
C LEU A 383 -1.65 21.51 10.30
N ARG A 384 -1.93 20.56 11.20
CA ARG A 384 -1.80 20.82 12.64
C ARG A 384 -0.34 21.14 12.91
N ALA A 385 -0.05 22.41 13.18
CA ALA A 385 1.28 22.80 13.62
C ALA A 385 1.60 22.01 14.91
N PRO A 386 2.78 21.38 15.02
CA PRO A 386 3.21 20.75 16.25
C PRO A 386 3.11 21.79 17.36
N HIS A 387 2.33 21.53 18.41
CA HIS A 387 2.39 22.39 19.58
C HIS A 387 3.78 22.19 20.21
N PRO A 388 4.60 23.25 20.31
CA PRO A 388 5.88 23.13 20.98
C PRO A 388 5.62 22.68 22.43
N PRO A 389 6.18 21.54 22.86
CA PRO A 389 6.01 21.07 24.22
C PRO A 389 6.85 21.96 25.15
N GLY A 390 6.25 22.96 25.79
CA GLY A 390 6.93 23.67 26.89
C GLY A 390 6.48 25.09 27.17
N GLU A 391 5.95 25.84 26.19
CA GLU A 391 5.57 27.23 26.45
C GLU A 391 4.10 27.33 26.87
N GLY A 392 3.87 27.13 28.17
CA GLY A 392 2.59 27.42 28.84
C GLY A 392 2.25 28.92 28.90
N ARG A 393 2.60 29.71 27.88
CA ARG A 393 2.19 31.11 27.81
C ARG A 393 0.73 31.16 27.35
N PRO A 394 -0.20 31.67 28.16
CA PRO A 394 -1.58 31.86 27.74
C PRO A 394 -1.58 32.77 26.51
N ARG A 395 -2.04 32.24 25.37
CA ARG A 395 -2.22 33.03 24.15
C ARG A 395 -3.21 34.14 24.47
N GLY A 396 -2.74 35.39 24.36
CA GLY A 396 -3.60 36.55 24.47
C GLY A 396 -4.76 36.46 23.46
N PRO A 397 -5.98 36.86 23.86
CA PRO A 397 -7.12 36.89 22.94
C PRO A 397 -6.87 38.00 21.92
N GLY A 398 -6.80 37.69 20.62
CA GLY A 398 -6.93 38.79 19.65
C GLY A 398 -6.41 38.66 18.23
N HIS A 399 -5.72 37.60 17.80
CA HIS A 399 -5.37 37.49 16.38
C HIS A 399 -6.35 36.62 15.60
N PRO A 400 -7.26 37.21 14.80
CA PRO A 400 -8.11 36.45 13.89
C PRO A 400 -7.20 35.73 12.90
N ALA A 401 -7.16 34.40 13.00
CA ALA A 401 -6.57 33.51 12.01
C ALA A 401 -7.47 33.51 10.75
N GLY A 402 -7.57 34.66 10.09
CA GLY A 402 -8.53 34.92 9.03
C GLY A 402 -7.90 34.78 7.65
N LEU A 403 -8.38 33.79 6.89
CA LEU A 403 -8.58 33.81 5.43
C LEU A 403 -7.36 33.96 4.48
N ALA A 404 -6.20 34.44 4.92
CA ALA A 404 -5.04 34.68 4.06
C ALA A 404 -4.39 33.41 3.45
N GLY A 405 -4.81 32.21 3.90
CA GLY A 405 -4.31 30.92 3.40
C GLY A 405 -5.14 30.27 2.27
N LEU A 406 -6.38 30.72 2.04
CA LEU A 406 -7.26 30.20 1.00
C LEU A 406 -6.73 30.33 -0.43
N PRO A 407 -6.18 31.49 -0.87
CA PRO A 407 -5.68 31.61 -2.25
C PRO A 407 -4.49 30.68 -2.53
N ARG A 408 -3.64 30.42 -1.52
CA ARG A 408 -2.48 29.52 -1.66
C ARG A 408 -2.88 28.05 -1.76
N THR A 409 -3.95 27.63 -1.09
CA THR A 409 -4.46 26.25 -1.15
C THR A 409 -5.20 26.00 -2.46
N ALA A 410 -6.04 26.93 -2.90
CA ALA A 410 -6.69 26.89 -4.21
C ALA A 410 -5.67 26.86 -5.35
N ALA A 411 -4.62 27.71 -5.29
CA ALA A 411 -3.55 27.70 -6.30
C ALA A 411 -2.78 26.38 -6.35
N ARG A 412 -2.49 25.76 -5.20
CA ARG A 412 -1.84 24.43 -5.16
C ARG A 412 -2.72 23.32 -5.73
N ALA A 413 -4.01 23.36 -5.44
CA ALA A 413 -4.97 22.39 -5.99
C ALA A 413 -5.11 22.56 -7.51
N ALA A 414 -5.22 23.80 -8.00
CA ALA A 414 -5.27 24.11 -9.43
C ALA A 414 -3.99 23.68 -10.16
N LEU A 415 -2.81 23.92 -9.56
CA LEU A 415 -1.53 23.51 -10.13
C LEU A 415 -1.39 21.97 -10.17
N ALA A 416 -1.83 21.27 -9.12
CA ALA A 416 -1.86 19.82 -9.11
C ALA A 416 -2.81 19.27 -10.19
N ALA A 417 -4.01 19.84 -10.33
CA ALA A 417 -4.96 19.47 -11.37
C ALA A 417 -4.40 19.73 -12.77
N GLY A 418 -3.73 20.88 -12.98
CA GLY A 418 -3.07 21.22 -14.24
C GLY A 418 -1.92 20.28 -14.59
N LEU A 419 -1.08 19.90 -13.63
CA LEU A 419 -0.02 18.91 -13.84
C LEU A 419 -0.57 17.53 -14.21
N VAL A 420 -1.63 17.10 -13.52
CA VAL A 420 -2.30 15.82 -13.80
C VAL A 420 -2.94 15.84 -15.20
N GLY A 421 -3.60 16.95 -15.57
CA GLY A 421 -4.17 17.14 -16.91
C GLY A 421 -3.10 17.16 -18.01
N ALA A 422 -1.99 17.87 -17.79
CA ALA A 422 -0.87 17.93 -18.75
C ALA A 422 -0.18 16.57 -18.92
N LEU A 423 0.02 15.82 -17.82
CA LEU A 423 0.55 14.47 -17.87
C LEU A 423 -0.40 13.52 -18.60
N GLY A 424 -1.71 13.60 -18.32
CA GLY A 424 -2.72 12.84 -19.06
C GLY A 424 -2.70 13.16 -20.56
N ALA A 425 -2.60 14.44 -20.93
CA ALA A 425 -2.48 14.87 -22.32
C ALA A 425 -1.19 14.37 -22.99
N ALA A 426 -0.07 14.38 -22.28
CA ALA A 426 1.20 13.84 -22.79
C ALA A 426 1.13 12.32 -23.00
N LEU A 427 0.57 11.57 -22.04
CA LEU A 427 0.37 10.13 -22.17
C LEU A 427 -0.59 9.80 -23.32
N TRP A 428 -1.66 10.57 -23.49
CA TRP A 428 -2.58 10.46 -24.61
C TRP A 428 -1.91 10.74 -25.96
N ALA A 429 -1.07 11.79 -26.04
CA ALA A 429 -0.33 12.11 -27.25
C ALA A 429 0.68 11.00 -27.62
N VAL A 430 1.37 10.42 -26.63
CA VAL A 430 2.29 9.29 -26.86
C VAL A 430 1.51 8.05 -27.29
N ALA A 431 0.37 7.77 -26.66
CA ALA A 431 -0.48 6.64 -27.03
C ALA A 431 -0.94 6.70 -28.49
N ARG A 432 -1.40 7.87 -28.93
CA ARG A 432 -1.81 8.11 -30.33
C ARG A 432 -0.76 7.80 -31.38
N VAL A 433 0.51 7.96 -31.04
CA VAL A 433 1.62 7.67 -31.96
C VAL A 433 1.84 6.16 -32.12
N HIS A 434 1.39 5.34 -31.17
CA HIS A 434 1.72 3.91 -31.07
C HIS A 434 0.54 2.96 -31.32
N GLY A 435 -0.63 3.44 -31.77
CA GLY A 435 -1.81 2.61 -32.07
C GLY A 435 -2.94 2.76 -31.05
N ASP A 436 -3.83 1.75 -30.98
CA ASP A 436 -5.15 1.77 -30.30
C ASP A 436 -5.16 2.61 -28.99
N ASP A 437 -5.62 3.87 -29.11
CA ASP A 437 -5.44 4.96 -28.14
C ASP A 437 -5.79 4.52 -26.70
N HIS A 438 -6.81 3.69 -26.55
CA HIS A 438 -7.35 3.30 -25.24
C HIS A 438 -6.45 2.33 -24.46
N ARG A 439 -5.81 1.36 -25.12
CA ARG A 439 -5.00 0.31 -24.46
C ARG A 439 -3.70 0.89 -23.89
N VAL A 440 -3.09 1.78 -24.67
CA VAL A 440 -1.77 2.33 -24.37
C VAL A 440 -1.80 3.36 -23.23
N ILE A 441 -2.85 4.21 -23.16
CA ILE A 441 -2.99 5.25 -22.11
C ILE A 441 -3.07 4.63 -20.72
N GLY A 442 -3.88 3.58 -20.55
CA GLY A 442 -4.08 2.95 -19.25
C GLY A 442 -2.80 2.35 -18.69
N ALA A 443 -2.01 1.68 -19.54
CA ALA A 443 -0.74 1.08 -19.14
C ALA A 443 0.30 2.15 -18.75
N TYR A 444 0.41 3.22 -19.54
CA TYR A 444 1.26 4.36 -19.18
C TYR A 444 0.88 4.98 -17.84
N GLY A 445 -0.41 5.27 -17.65
CA GLY A 445 -0.89 5.91 -16.44
C GLY A 445 -0.70 5.03 -15.20
N THR A 446 -0.84 3.71 -15.34
CA THR A 446 -0.55 2.74 -14.28
C THR A 446 0.92 2.72 -13.89
N LEU A 447 1.83 2.70 -14.88
CA LEU A 447 3.26 2.73 -14.63
C LEU A 447 3.67 4.03 -13.92
N VAL A 448 3.20 5.17 -14.42
CA VAL A 448 3.46 6.48 -13.83
C VAL A 448 2.91 6.55 -12.40
N GLY A 449 1.66 6.12 -12.18
CA GLY A 449 1.04 6.08 -10.85
C GLY A 449 1.85 5.23 -9.86
N THR A 450 2.34 4.07 -10.30
CA THR A 450 3.19 3.17 -9.51
C THR A 450 4.52 3.85 -9.14
N ILE A 451 5.18 4.50 -10.10
CA ILE A 451 6.43 5.23 -9.86
C ILE A 451 6.21 6.41 -8.91
N VAL A 452 5.13 7.18 -9.10
CA VAL A 452 4.77 8.32 -8.24
C VAL A 452 4.53 7.85 -6.80
N LEU A 453 3.86 6.71 -6.60
CA LEU A 453 3.65 6.13 -5.27
C LEU A 453 4.97 5.74 -4.61
N VAL A 454 5.89 5.12 -5.34
CA VAL A 454 7.21 4.76 -4.81
C VAL A 454 8.03 6.02 -4.49
N ALA A 455 8.03 7.02 -5.38
CA ALA A 455 8.71 8.29 -5.14
C ALA A 455 8.13 9.03 -3.92
N TRP A 456 6.81 9.01 -3.75
CA TRP A 456 6.15 9.52 -2.55
C TRP A 456 6.56 8.74 -1.30
N ALA A 457 6.63 7.41 -1.37
CA ALA A 457 7.09 6.57 -0.26
C ALA A 457 8.54 6.90 0.15
N VAL A 458 9.44 7.05 -0.82
CA VAL A 458 10.82 7.50 -0.59
C VAL A 458 10.84 8.85 0.13
N ARG A 459 10.06 9.82 -0.36
CA ARG A 459 9.96 11.16 0.26
C ARG A 459 9.37 11.10 1.67
N ALA A 460 8.39 10.25 1.93
CA ALA A 460 7.79 10.06 3.24
C ALA A 460 8.79 9.44 4.25
N CYS A 461 9.84 8.80 3.76
CA CYS A 461 10.95 8.22 4.53
C CYS A 461 12.23 9.08 4.50
N LEU A 462 12.18 10.33 4.04
CA LEU A 462 13.31 11.26 4.20
C LEU A 462 13.29 11.77 5.65
N PRO A 463 14.43 11.76 6.37
CA PRO A 463 14.52 12.44 7.65
C PRO A 463 14.12 13.90 7.41
N ILE A 464 13.14 14.39 8.18
CA ILE A 464 12.86 15.83 8.25
C ILE A 464 14.16 16.40 8.78
N GLY A 465 14.95 17.04 7.91
CA GLY A 465 16.24 17.56 8.28
C GLY A 465 16.06 18.32 9.58
N ASP A 466 16.72 17.83 10.63
CA ASP A 466 16.90 18.62 11.84
C ASP A 466 17.39 19.97 11.30
N GLY A 467 16.63 21.04 11.56
CA GLY A 467 16.97 22.37 11.07
C GLY A 467 18.45 22.64 11.36
N PRO A 468 19.12 23.54 10.60
CA PRO A 468 20.53 23.84 10.80
C PRO A 468 20.79 23.94 12.31
N PRO A 469 21.74 23.16 12.85
CA PRO A 469 21.90 23.01 14.29
C PRO A 469 21.86 24.40 14.91
N SER A 470 20.91 24.60 15.83
CA SER A 470 20.69 25.88 16.52
C SER A 470 21.87 26.29 17.40
N ASP A 471 23.01 25.63 17.27
CA ASP A 471 24.29 25.93 17.91
C ASP A 471 24.98 27.17 17.30
N LEU A 472 24.38 27.83 16.31
CA LEU A 472 24.64 29.25 16.02
C LEU A 472 23.75 30.16 16.89
N ALA A 473 23.50 29.79 18.15
CA ALA A 473 23.29 30.80 19.16
C ALA A 473 24.55 31.69 19.14
N PRO A 474 24.43 33.01 18.89
CA PRO A 474 25.59 33.89 18.90
C PRO A 474 26.29 33.67 20.23
N ALA A 475 27.58 33.29 20.18
CA ALA A 475 28.41 33.12 21.35
C ALA A 475 28.13 34.31 22.28
N SER A 476 27.54 34.03 23.44
CA SER A 476 27.38 35.00 24.49
C SER A 476 28.79 35.54 24.75
N VAL A 477 29.02 36.78 24.35
CA VAL A 477 30.27 37.51 24.58
C VAL A 477 30.61 37.33 26.06
N PRO A 478 31.76 36.72 26.41
CA PRO A 478 32.15 36.60 27.80
C PRO A 478 32.34 38.00 28.36
N GLY A 479 31.53 38.37 29.35
CA GLY A 479 31.77 39.55 30.17
C GLY A 479 33.14 39.42 30.87
N PRO A 480 33.86 40.53 31.11
CA PRO A 480 35.20 40.50 31.67
C PRO A 480 35.16 39.99 33.11
N ALA A 481 35.59 38.74 33.33
CA ALA A 481 35.79 38.16 34.65
C ALA A 481 37.27 38.22 35.03
N ALA A 482 37.49 38.66 36.26
CA ALA A 482 38.77 39.02 36.86
C ALA A 482 39.78 37.87 36.93
N ALA A 483 41.05 38.24 36.75
CA ALA A 483 42.22 37.40 36.88
C ALA A 483 42.39 36.87 38.32
N SER A 484 42.63 35.57 38.45
CA SER A 484 43.28 34.99 39.64
C SER A 484 44.11 33.75 39.28
N GLY A 485 45.43 33.91 39.35
CA GLY A 485 46.41 32.99 39.98
C GLY A 485 46.68 31.59 39.42
N PRO A 486 47.97 31.18 39.22
CA PRO A 486 48.35 29.84 38.78
C PRO A 486 48.60 28.88 39.96
N VAL A 487 48.32 27.58 39.76
CA VAL A 487 48.74 26.47 40.64
C VAL A 487 49.38 25.38 39.77
N PRO A 488 50.56 24.81 40.14
CA PRO A 488 51.34 23.94 39.26
C PRO A 488 51.04 22.43 39.37
N ALA A 489 51.22 21.79 38.21
CA ALA A 489 51.57 20.42 37.84
C ALA A 489 51.59 19.26 38.87
N ALA A 490 51.00 18.13 38.44
CA ALA A 490 51.49 16.79 38.75
C ALA A 490 51.29 15.85 37.55
N VAL A 491 52.40 15.23 37.13
CA VAL A 491 52.53 14.20 36.08
C VAL A 491 52.47 12.82 36.75
N PRO A 492 51.91 11.79 36.09
CA PRO A 492 52.65 10.53 36.06
C PRO A 492 52.77 9.89 34.66
N ALA A 493 53.85 9.13 34.55
CA ALA A 493 54.50 8.53 33.40
C ALA A 493 53.82 7.23 32.88
N PRO A 494 54.30 6.63 31.76
CA PRO A 494 53.60 5.62 30.98
C PRO A 494 53.98 4.18 31.38
N THR A 495 53.03 3.25 31.30
CA THR A 495 53.30 1.81 31.35
C THR A 495 53.32 1.20 29.95
N ALA A 496 54.51 0.72 29.56
CA ALA A 496 54.75 -0.08 28.37
C ALA A 496 54.59 -1.58 28.67
N GLY A 497 54.27 -2.36 27.63
CA GLY A 497 54.73 -3.74 27.49
C GLY A 497 53.64 -4.82 27.43
N ALA A 498 53.36 -5.32 26.22
CA ALA A 498 53.64 -6.73 25.86
C ALA A 498 53.18 -7.04 24.42
N SER A 499 54.12 -7.54 23.62
CA SER A 499 53.91 -8.13 22.31
C SER A 499 54.00 -9.65 22.42
N ARG A 500 53.04 -10.40 21.86
CA ARG A 500 53.24 -11.80 21.44
C ARG A 500 52.43 -12.15 20.19
N THR A 501 53.21 -12.32 19.13
CA THR A 501 53.13 -13.21 17.96
C THR A 501 52.10 -14.36 17.91
N ARG A 502 51.68 -14.63 16.66
CA ARG A 502 51.79 -15.90 15.89
C ARG A 502 50.49 -16.63 15.48
N THR A 503 50.28 -16.65 14.16
CA THR A 503 49.83 -17.76 13.27
C THR A 503 48.49 -18.46 13.48
N GLY A 504 47.75 -18.63 12.37
CA GLY A 504 47.12 -19.93 12.08
C GLY A 504 45.84 -19.96 11.24
N ARG A 505 46.03 -20.20 9.93
CA ARG A 505 45.28 -21.12 9.04
C ARG A 505 43.77 -20.97 8.76
N MET A 506 43.52 -21.11 7.45
CA MET A 506 42.31 -21.55 6.75
C MET A 506 41.83 -22.95 7.17
N HIS A 507 40.50 -23.20 7.13
CA HIS A 507 39.84 -24.03 6.11
C HIS A 507 38.29 -24.07 6.28
N PRO A 508 37.55 -24.48 5.23
CA PRO A 508 36.09 -24.45 5.12
C PRO A 508 35.43 -25.78 5.50
N GLN A 509 34.10 -25.76 5.62
CA GLN A 509 33.20 -26.80 5.12
C GLN A 509 31.95 -26.14 4.52
#